data_AF-A0A7M4A129-F1
#
_entry.id   AF-A0A7M4A129-F1
#
_cell.length_a   1.000
_cell.length_b   1.000
_cell.length_c   1.000
_cell.angle_alpha   90.00
_cell.angle_beta   90.00
_cell.angle_gamma   90.00
#
_symmetry.space_group_name_H-M   'P 1'
#
loop_
_entity.id
_entity.type
_entity.pdbx_description
1 polymer ?
#
loop_
_entity_poly.entity_id
_entity_poly.type
_entity_poly.pdbx_seq_one_letter_code
_entity_poly.pdbx_strand_id
1 'polypeptide(L)'
;ENQTVSLGIIPPANEQITGSAFKISISVSATNGDRLVEKSVILDVEIKESIFGNITLDDEVIQPLLGVPKGSSQSTTIEIRNDGNMPLEGDLSIIVVDESGNEISGWRPSVSPSNIATNPGETQTVEVKLNPKDSVDRGPFTVIVSLTTGDEIITTFNLQTSSSPAEGNKGLFNIVPWYVSLIIVASLVGVLVVVSRKVKRSGSSEDDGTQLVTADAYGSLPDAGSRREQALDIGLSQDDMTSGEVSQEEIAAALAKSMAEQFTPPPSPNIPPAGLPPIGKVPAGMPPLGQVPKGLPPALPQKPVVNLPPPAPQNPSTTIPPLPAAGLPAGWTIEQWNAYGHMWLEKNQR
;
A
#
# COMPACT_ATOMS: atom_id res chain seq x y z
N GLU A 1 -17.71 8.54 53.94
CA GLU A 1 -17.04 8.01 52.73
C GLU A 1 -17.98 8.23 51.55
N ASN A 2 -17.48 8.81 50.45
CA ASN A 2 -18.28 8.98 49.24
C ASN A 2 -17.90 7.86 48.26
N GLN A 3 -18.87 7.06 47.83
CA GLN A 3 -18.69 6.11 46.73
C GLN A 3 -19.34 6.68 45.47
N THR A 4 -18.60 6.64 44.36
CA THR A 4 -19.10 7.06 43.04
C THR A 4 -19.26 5.81 42.17
N VAL A 5 -20.42 5.65 41.55
CA VAL A 5 -20.72 4.58 40.59
C VAL A 5 -20.91 5.23 39.23
N SER A 6 -20.19 4.74 38.23
CA SER A 6 -20.30 5.20 36.84
C SER A 6 -20.96 4.12 35.99
N LEU A 7 -21.94 4.52 35.19
CA LEU A 7 -22.68 3.66 34.28
C LEU A 7 -22.45 4.15 32.84
N GLY A 8 -21.99 3.25 31.98
CA GLY A 8 -21.90 3.48 30.54
C GLY A 8 -23.03 2.74 29.83
N ILE A 9 -23.68 3.39 28.87
CA ILE A 9 -24.74 2.80 28.07
C ILE A 9 -24.40 2.97 26.60
N ILE A 10 -24.53 1.89 25.84
CA ILE A 10 -24.33 1.87 24.39
C ILE A 10 -25.67 1.42 23.81
N PRO A 11 -26.46 2.33 23.20
CA PRO A 11 -27.66 1.91 22.49
C PRO A 11 -27.28 1.09 21.26
N PRO A 12 -28.15 0.17 20.81
CA PRO A 12 -27.98 -0.47 19.50
C PRO A 12 -27.98 0.61 18.39
N ALA A 13 -27.29 0.33 17.29
CA ALA A 13 -27.26 1.24 16.15
C ALA A 13 -28.66 1.42 15.56
N ASN A 14 -28.93 2.62 15.02
CA ASN A 14 -30.14 2.94 14.27
C ASN A 14 -31.48 2.84 15.05
N GLU A 15 -31.46 2.88 16.39
CA GLU A 15 -32.66 2.74 17.23
C GLU A 15 -33.63 3.93 17.09
N GLN A 16 -34.94 3.65 17.05
CA GLN A 16 -35.97 4.66 16.80
C GLN A 16 -36.03 5.72 17.89
N ILE A 17 -36.37 6.94 17.49
CA ILE A 17 -36.54 8.09 18.39
C ILE A 17 -37.63 7.80 19.41
N THR A 18 -37.30 7.93 20.69
CA THR A 18 -38.25 7.75 21.79
C THR A 18 -37.81 8.54 23.01
N GLY A 19 -38.78 9.14 23.72
CA GLY A 19 -38.53 9.88 24.95
C GLY A 19 -38.29 9.00 26.19
N SER A 20 -38.47 7.68 26.07
CA SER A 20 -38.25 6.72 27.16
C SER A 20 -37.99 5.33 26.56
N ALA A 21 -36.78 5.12 26.03
CA ALA A 21 -36.37 3.83 25.48
C ALA A 21 -36.24 2.76 26.58
N PHE A 22 -35.62 3.13 27.70
CA PHE A 22 -35.39 2.23 28.82
C PHE A 22 -35.29 3.00 30.13
N LYS A 23 -35.76 2.36 31.20
CA LYS A 23 -35.72 2.88 32.56
C LYS A 23 -34.74 2.07 33.37
N ILE A 24 -33.68 2.71 33.85
CA ILE A 24 -32.66 2.09 34.68
C ILE A 24 -32.96 2.43 36.14
N SER A 25 -33.25 1.42 36.94
CA SER A 25 -33.34 1.57 38.39
C SER A 25 -31.97 1.31 39.00
N ILE A 26 -31.37 2.33 39.61
CA ILE A 26 -30.16 2.19 40.39
C ILE A 26 -30.57 2.16 41.86
N SER A 27 -30.38 1.03 42.52
CA SER A 27 -30.52 0.92 43.98
C SER A 27 -29.16 0.87 44.66
N VAL A 28 -29.02 1.68 45.71
CA VAL A 28 -27.86 1.69 46.58
C VAL A 28 -28.33 1.21 47.95
N SER A 29 -27.78 0.08 48.38
CA SER A 29 -27.98 -0.44 49.73
C SER A 29 -26.76 -0.15 50.58
N ALA A 30 -26.98 0.46 51.74
CA ALA A 30 -25.95 0.75 52.72
C ALA A 30 -26.28 0.03 54.03
N THR A 31 -25.30 -0.65 54.61
CA THR A 31 -25.44 -1.36 55.89
C THR A 31 -24.59 -0.70 56.98
N ASN A 32 -25.14 -0.62 58.18
CA ASN A 32 -24.40 -0.23 59.39
C ASN A 32 -24.86 -1.13 60.55
N GLY A 33 -24.07 -2.16 60.85
CA GLY A 33 -24.48 -3.24 61.75
C GLY A 33 -25.73 -3.94 61.20
N ASP A 34 -26.79 -3.98 62.01
CA ASP A 34 -28.09 -4.58 61.64
C ASP A 34 -29.02 -3.63 60.86
N ARG A 35 -28.60 -2.38 60.60
CA ARG A 35 -29.43 -1.38 59.91
C ARG A 35 -29.12 -1.37 58.42
N LEU A 36 -30.13 -1.59 57.60
CA LEU A 36 -30.09 -1.47 56.14
C LEU A 36 -30.82 -0.19 55.71
N VAL A 37 -30.19 0.61 54.86
CA VAL A 37 -30.79 1.76 54.18
C VAL A 37 -30.70 1.53 52.69
N GLU A 38 -31.84 1.55 52.00
CA GLU A 38 -31.89 1.45 50.55
C GLU A 38 -32.39 2.77 49.95
N LYS A 39 -31.70 3.24 48.92
CA LYS A 39 -32.10 4.38 48.11
C LYS A 39 -32.09 3.98 46.65
N SER A 40 -33.19 4.23 45.95
CA SER A 40 -33.29 4.01 44.52
C SER A 40 -33.52 5.30 43.76
N VAL A 41 -32.96 5.38 42.55
CA VAL A 41 -33.23 6.41 41.55
C VAL A 41 -33.57 5.72 40.23
N ILE A 42 -34.55 6.26 39.51
CA ILE A 42 -34.90 5.81 38.17
C ILE A 42 -34.33 6.82 37.19
N LEU A 43 -33.48 6.35 36.29
CA LEU A 43 -32.99 7.10 35.14
C LEU A 43 -33.83 6.72 33.92
N ASP A 44 -34.38 7.72 33.27
CA ASP A 44 -35.04 7.56 31.98
C ASP A 44 -34.04 7.84 30.89
N VAL A 45 -33.99 6.98 29.87
CA VAL A 45 -33.07 7.19 28.75
C VAL A 45 -33.84 7.40 27.48
N GLU A 46 -33.57 8.57 26.89
CA GLU A 46 -34.12 9.03 25.63
C GLU A 46 -33.17 8.72 24.47
N ILE A 47 -33.75 8.45 23.31
CA ILE A 47 -33.02 8.31 22.05
C ILE A 47 -33.39 9.51 21.20
N LYS A 48 -32.38 10.34 20.95
CA LYS A 48 -32.51 11.55 20.14
C LYS A 48 -32.41 11.23 18.65
N GLU A 49 -32.88 12.16 17.84
CA GLU A 49 -32.66 12.13 16.41
C GLU A 49 -31.17 12.25 16.07
N SER A 50 -30.74 11.52 15.05
CA SER A 50 -29.37 11.53 14.55
C SER A 50 -29.36 11.19 13.06
N ILE A 51 -28.64 12.02 12.30
CA ILE A 51 -28.39 11.84 10.88
C ILE A 51 -26.88 11.69 10.74
N PHE A 52 -26.42 10.46 10.48
CA PHE A 52 -25.01 10.16 10.31
C PHE A 52 -24.80 9.40 9.02
N GLY A 53 -24.00 9.98 8.12
CA GLY A 53 -23.56 9.33 6.89
C GLY A 53 -22.12 8.87 7.03
N ASN A 54 -21.87 7.61 6.74
CA ASN A 54 -20.53 7.04 6.62
C ASN A 54 -20.22 6.85 5.15
N ILE A 55 -19.06 7.30 4.69
CA ILE A 55 -18.62 7.12 3.32
C ILE A 55 -17.36 6.27 3.32
N THR A 56 -17.40 5.17 2.57
CA THR A 56 -16.28 4.24 2.41
C THR A 56 -15.96 4.04 0.94
N LEU A 57 -14.71 3.66 0.65
CA LEU A 57 -14.32 3.25 -0.68
C LEU A 57 -14.83 1.83 -0.95
N ASP A 58 -15.57 1.64 -2.05
CA ASP A 58 -16.09 0.36 -2.51
C ASP A 58 -15.34 -0.05 -3.78
N ASP A 59 -14.02 -0.19 -3.64
CA ASP A 59 -13.10 -0.54 -4.72
C ASP A 59 -11.99 -1.44 -4.17
N GLU A 60 -11.51 -2.39 -4.97
CA GLU A 60 -10.40 -3.27 -4.59
C GLU A 60 -9.07 -2.49 -4.51
N VAL A 61 -8.98 -1.41 -5.28
CA VAL A 61 -7.80 -0.54 -5.34
C VAL A 61 -7.90 0.53 -4.26
N ILE A 62 -6.99 0.52 -3.29
CA ILE A 62 -6.97 1.46 -2.15
C ILE A 62 -6.87 2.94 -2.59
N GLN A 63 -6.21 3.21 -3.71
CA GLN A 63 -5.99 4.56 -4.24
C GLN A 63 -6.32 4.62 -5.73
N PRO A 64 -7.61 4.52 -6.08
CA PRO A 64 -8.06 4.28 -7.45
C PRO A 64 -8.00 5.53 -8.32
N LEU A 65 -7.69 6.70 -7.76
CA LEU A 65 -7.64 7.98 -8.46
C LEU A 65 -6.22 8.54 -8.57
N LEU A 66 -5.19 7.72 -8.37
CA LEU A 66 -3.81 8.12 -8.65
C LEU A 66 -3.48 8.00 -10.14
N GLY A 67 -2.74 8.99 -10.66
CA GLY A 67 -2.26 8.98 -12.03
C GLY A 67 -3.37 9.09 -13.07
N VAL A 68 -4.43 9.86 -12.80
CA VAL A 68 -5.55 10.06 -13.74
C VAL A 68 -5.03 10.64 -15.05
N PRO A 69 -5.22 9.97 -16.21
CA PRO A 69 -4.66 10.47 -17.44
C PRO A 69 -5.28 11.80 -17.86
N LYS A 70 -4.43 12.70 -18.32
CA LYS A 70 -4.82 14.03 -18.78
C LYS A 70 -5.67 13.92 -20.04
N GLY A 71 -6.75 14.71 -20.11
CA GLY A 71 -7.68 14.70 -21.23
C GLY A 71 -8.64 13.50 -21.24
N SER A 72 -8.42 12.49 -20.38
CA SER A 72 -9.33 11.36 -20.18
C SER A 72 -9.98 11.40 -18.79
N SER A 73 -10.80 10.41 -18.49
CA SER A 73 -11.48 10.28 -17.21
C SER A 73 -11.18 8.96 -16.54
N GLN A 74 -11.10 8.99 -15.21
CA GLN A 74 -11.02 7.80 -14.36
C GLN A 74 -12.12 7.87 -13.32
N SER A 75 -12.72 6.73 -13.00
CA SER A 75 -13.77 6.64 -11.98
C SER A 75 -13.44 5.59 -10.94
N THR A 76 -14.09 5.74 -9.79
CA THR A 76 -14.10 4.80 -8.68
C THR A 76 -15.47 4.85 -8.02
N THR A 77 -15.73 3.89 -7.15
CA THR A 77 -17.01 3.73 -6.49
C THR A 77 -16.84 3.93 -4.99
N ILE A 78 -17.73 4.72 -4.40
CA ILE A 78 -17.84 4.86 -2.95
C ILE A 78 -19.19 4.32 -2.50
N GLU A 79 -19.25 3.82 -1.28
CA GLU A 79 -20.48 3.40 -0.62
C GLU A 79 -20.80 4.38 0.50
N ILE A 80 -22.04 4.85 0.53
CA ILE A 80 -22.56 5.74 1.57
C ILE A 80 -23.55 4.95 2.41
N ARG A 81 -23.27 4.78 3.71
CA ARG A 81 -24.13 4.09 4.67
C ARG A 81 -24.77 5.07 5.66
N ASN A 82 -26.05 4.90 5.92
CA ASN A 82 -26.74 5.65 6.97
C ASN A 82 -26.55 4.96 8.33
N ASP A 83 -25.64 5.50 9.14
CA ASP A 83 -25.37 5.06 10.52
C ASP A 83 -26.26 5.78 11.55
N GLY A 84 -27.07 6.75 11.12
CA GLY A 84 -28.04 7.47 11.94
C GLY A 84 -29.33 6.69 12.19
N ASN A 85 -30.26 7.24 12.95
CA ASN A 85 -31.58 6.64 13.20
C ASN A 85 -32.73 7.34 12.46
N MET A 86 -32.41 8.30 11.61
CA MET A 86 -33.33 8.99 10.71
C MET A 86 -32.99 8.69 9.25
N PRO A 87 -33.96 8.73 8.32
CA PRO A 87 -33.68 8.68 6.90
C PRO A 87 -32.67 9.78 6.51
N LEU A 88 -31.67 9.41 5.72
CA LEU A 88 -30.61 10.29 5.24
C LEU A 88 -30.91 10.64 3.79
N GLU A 89 -31.21 11.91 3.55
CA GLU A 89 -31.39 12.49 2.22
C GLU A 89 -30.47 13.70 2.06
N GLY A 90 -29.71 13.77 0.99
CA GLY A 90 -28.76 14.86 0.80
C GLY A 90 -28.12 14.90 -0.57
N ASP A 91 -27.53 16.06 -0.86
CA ASP A 91 -26.80 16.34 -2.09
C ASP A 91 -25.31 16.10 -1.90
N LEU A 92 -24.69 15.52 -2.92
CA LEU A 92 -23.26 15.26 -2.97
C LEU A 92 -22.58 16.36 -3.77
N SER A 93 -21.56 16.94 -3.16
CA SER A 93 -20.63 17.86 -3.81
C SER A 93 -19.24 17.26 -3.84
N ILE A 94 -18.49 17.60 -4.89
CA ILE A 94 -17.14 17.10 -5.08
C ILE A 94 -16.24 18.24 -5.56
N ILE A 95 -15.11 18.40 -4.89
CA ILE A 95 -14.09 19.38 -5.25
C ILE A 95 -12.71 18.73 -5.22
N VAL A 96 -11.77 19.30 -5.96
CA VAL A 96 -10.36 18.88 -5.93
C VAL A 96 -9.54 20.03 -5.40
N VAL A 97 -8.79 19.80 -4.32
CA VAL A 97 -8.02 20.82 -3.63
C VAL A 97 -6.52 20.49 -3.60
N ASP A 98 -5.70 21.53 -3.50
CA ASP A 98 -4.26 21.41 -3.29
C ASP A 98 -3.90 21.09 -1.82
N GLU A 99 -2.61 20.97 -1.51
CA GLU A 99 -2.11 20.74 -0.15
C GLU A 99 -2.47 21.87 0.83
N SER A 100 -2.79 23.07 0.32
CA SER A 100 -3.22 24.21 1.13
C SER A 100 -4.75 24.29 1.29
N GLY A 101 -5.50 23.35 0.69
CA GLY A 101 -6.96 23.31 0.73
C GLY A 101 -7.66 24.22 -0.29
N ASN A 102 -6.93 24.81 -1.25
CA ASN A 102 -7.54 25.64 -2.29
C ASN A 102 -8.04 24.78 -3.45
N GLU A 103 -9.22 25.11 -3.97
CA GLU A 103 -9.77 24.42 -5.13
C GLU A 103 -8.92 24.66 -6.40
N ILE A 104 -8.65 23.58 -7.13
CA ILE A 104 -7.79 23.60 -8.30
C ILE A 104 -8.63 23.65 -9.57
N SER A 105 -8.43 24.71 -10.35
CA SER A 105 -9.08 24.83 -11.65
C SER A 105 -8.63 23.75 -12.64
N GLY A 106 -9.55 23.24 -13.45
CA GLY A 106 -9.23 22.33 -14.57
C GLY A 106 -9.38 20.84 -14.25
N TRP A 107 -9.52 20.47 -12.97
CA TRP A 107 -10.11 19.20 -12.61
C TRP A 107 -11.63 19.31 -12.78
N ARG A 108 -12.24 18.40 -13.53
CA ARG A 108 -13.70 18.32 -13.71
C ARG A 108 -14.22 17.10 -12.95
N PRO A 109 -14.38 17.20 -11.62
CA PRO A 109 -14.95 16.12 -10.84
C PRO A 109 -16.46 16.04 -11.07
N SER A 110 -17.01 14.84 -10.98
CA SER A 110 -18.45 14.59 -11.05
C SER A 110 -18.81 13.38 -10.20
N VAL A 111 -20.02 13.39 -9.63
CA VAL A 111 -20.59 12.29 -8.85
C VAL A 111 -21.91 11.84 -9.46
N SER A 112 -22.18 10.53 -9.41
CA SER A 112 -23.43 9.95 -9.91
C SER A 112 -23.88 8.79 -9.01
N PRO A 113 -25.06 8.86 -8.40
CA PRO A 113 -26.01 9.98 -8.41
C PRO A 113 -25.48 11.20 -7.63
N SER A 114 -26.03 12.40 -7.90
CA SER A 114 -25.69 13.63 -7.17
C SER A 114 -26.53 13.86 -5.92
N ASN A 115 -27.57 13.06 -5.73
CA ASN A 115 -28.44 13.07 -4.55
C ASN A 115 -28.65 11.62 -4.10
N ILE A 116 -28.69 11.41 -2.80
CA ILE A 116 -28.83 10.09 -2.18
C ILE A 116 -29.98 10.12 -1.18
N ALA A 117 -30.64 8.97 -1.02
CA ALA A 117 -31.73 8.78 -0.07
C ALA A 117 -31.67 7.35 0.47
N THR A 118 -31.41 7.20 1.78
CA THR A 118 -31.17 5.91 2.43
C THR A 118 -31.88 5.83 3.79
N ASN A 119 -32.50 4.70 4.09
CA ASN A 119 -33.05 4.45 5.42
C ASN A 119 -31.93 4.08 6.41
N PRO A 120 -32.18 4.17 7.74
CA PRO A 120 -31.21 3.74 8.75
C PRO A 120 -30.69 2.31 8.49
N GLY A 121 -29.36 2.16 8.46
CA GLY A 121 -28.67 0.90 8.21
C GLY A 121 -28.52 0.50 6.73
N GLU A 122 -29.14 1.23 5.80
CA GLU A 122 -28.99 0.99 4.36
C GLU A 122 -27.74 1.65 3.79
N THR A 123 -27.28 1.10 2.66
CA THR A 123 -26.17 1.65 1.88
C THR A 123 -26.58 2.02 0.47
N GLN A 124 -25.90 3.02 -0.09
CA GLN A 124 -26.05 3.44 -1.47
C GLN A 124 -24.69 3.67 -2.12
N THR A 125 -24.53 3.07 -3.30
CA THR A 125 -23.33 3.16 -4.11
C THR A 125 -23.34 4.43 -4.97
N VAL A 126 -22.21 5.12 -5.05
CA VAL A 126 -22.01 6.35 -5.82
C VAL A 126 -20.73 6.25 -6.64
N GLU A 127 -20.82 6.56 -7.93
CA GLU A 127 -19.66 6.67 -8.80
C GLU A 127 -19.04 8.08 -8.69
N VAL A 128 -17.75 8.12 -8.39
CA VAL A 128 -16.92 9.32 -8.39
C VAL A 128 -16.05 9.29 -9.64
N LYS A 129 -16.13 10.32 -10.47
CA LYS A 129 -15.38 10.43 -11.73
C LYS A 129 -14.57 11.71 -11.77
N LEU A 130 -13.31 11.60 -12.17
CA LEU A 130 -12.41 12.73 -12.37
C LEU A 130 -12.00 12.83 -13.83
N ASN A 131 -12.02 14.06 -14.36
CA ASN A 131 -11.49 14.37 -15.68
C ASN A 131 -10.56 15.61 -15.64
N PRO A 132 -9.23 15.41 -15.48
CA PRO A 132 -8.26 16.49 -15.54
C PRO A 132 -8.05 16.99 -16.97
N LYS A 133 -8.00 18.31 -17.17
CA LYS A 133 -7.55 18.93 -18.43
C LYS A 133 -6.04 18.71 -18.65
N ASP A 134 -5.57 18.83 -19.89
CA ASP A 134 -4.14 18.69 -20.22
C ASP A 134 -3.21 19.67 -19.50
N SER A 135 -3.76 20.84 -19.15
CA SER A 135 -3.04 21.93 -18.50
C SER A 135 -2.88 21.78 -16.98
N VAL A 136 -3.48 20.77 -16.33
CA VAL A 136 -3.36 20.64 -14.87
C VAL A 136 -1.97 20.18 -14.47
N ASP A 137 -1.51 20.61 -13.30
CA ASP A 137 -0.26 20.10 -12.74
C ASP A 137 -0.40 18.65 -12.25
N ARG A 138 0.72 17.95 -12.12
CA ARG A 138 0.74 16.55 -11.65
C ARG A 138 0.42 16.41 -10.17
N GLY A 139 0.60 17.49 -9.40
CA GLY A 139 0.75 17.50 -7.94
C GLY A 139 -0.20 16.58 -7.17
N PRO A 140 0.20 16.16 -5.95
CA PRO A 140 -0.73 15.44 -5.09
C PRO A 140 -1.88 16.38 -4.73
N PHE A 141 -3.09 15.95 -5.03
CA PHE A 141 -4.30 16.69 -4.74
C PHE A 141 -5.24 15.82 -3.92
N THR A 142 -6.15 16.47 -3.19
CA THR A 142 -7.18 15.80 -2.43
C THR A 142 -8.52 16.03 -3.10
N VAL A 143 -9.22 14.94 -3.40
CA VAL A 143 -10.63 14.98 -3.78
C VAL A 143 -11.44 14.93 -2.51
N ILE A 144 -12.31 15.92 -2.32
CA ILE A 144 -13.19 16.01 -1.16
C ILE A 144 -14.61 15.77 -1.67
N VAL A 145 -15.23 14.69 -1.21
CA VAL A 145 -16.65 14.39 -1.44
C VAL A 145 -17.39 14.75 -0.16
N SER A 146 -18.37 15.65 -0.25
CA SER A 146 -19.16 16.10 0.89
C SER A 146 -20.63 15.82 0.67
N LEU A 147 -21.26 15.18 1.65
CA LEU A 147 -22.71 14.98 1.70
C LEU A 147 -23.34 16.08 2.54
N THR A 148 -24.26 16.82 1.94
CA THR A 148 -24.92 17.98 2.55
C THR A 148 -26.42 17.76 2.56
N THR A 149 -27.06 18.01 3.70
CA THR A 149 -28.52 18.00 3.84
C THR A 149 -28.96 19.42 4.15
N GLY A 150 -29.62 20.10 3.21
CA GLY A 150 -29.90 21.52 3.33
C GLY A 150 -28.62 22.35 3.32
N ASP A 151 -28.34 23.04 4.43
CA ASP A 151 -27.13 23.88 4.60
C ASP A 151 -26.05 23.22 5.48
N GLU A 152 -26.29 22.01 5.99
CA GLU A 152 -25.38 21.31 6.92
C GLU A 152 -24.61 20.19 6.22
N ILE A 153 -23.27 20.21 6.38
CA ILE A 153 -22.41 19.12 5.91
C ILE A 153 -22.49 17.99 6.93
N ILE A 154 -23.09 16.86 6.52
CA ILE A 154 -23.27 15.68 7.36
C ILE A 154 -21.97 14.90 7.48
N THR A 155 -21.26 14.71 6.35
CA THR A 155 -20.03 13.92 6.30
C THR A 155 -19.18 14.30 5.10
N THR A 156 -17.88 14.05 5.23
CA THR A 156 -16.89 14.35 4.20
C THR A 156 -15.92 13.17 4.07
N PHE A 157 -15.57 12.84 2.82
CA PHE A 157 -14.66 11.77 2.49
C PHE A 157 -13.55 12.27 1.56
N ASN A 158 -12.32 11.94 1.89
CA ASN A 158 -11.14 12.44 1.20
C ASN A 158 -10.44 11.30 0.46
N LEU A 159 -10.21 11.49 -0.84
CA LEU A 159 -9.42 10.60 -1.69
C LEU A 159 -8.19 11.33 -2.21
N GLN A 160 -7.06 10.62 -2.33
CA GLN A 160 -5.87 11.17 -2.96
C GLN A 160 -5.97 11.04 -4.49
N THR A 161 -5.56 12.09 -5.21
CA THR A 161 -5.49 12.08 -6.67
C THR A 161 -4.22 12.75 -7.18
N SER A 162 -3.83 12.40 -8.40
CA SER A 162 -2.75 13.05 -9.15
C SER A 162 -3.01 12.85 -10.64
N SER A 163 -2.53 13.76 -11.49
CA SER A 163 -2.64 13.55 -12.94
C SER A 163 -1.47 12.71 -13.45
N SER A 164 -1.70 11.82 -14.41
CA SER A 164 -0.63 11.11 -15.10
C SER A 164 0.34 12.09 -15.79
N PRO A 165 1.63 11.74 -15.97
CA PRO A 165 2.40 12.31 -17.07
C PRO A 165 1.52 12.45 -18.32
N ALA A 166 1.46 13.65 -18.90
CA ALA A 166 1.05 13.75 -20.29
C ALA A 166 1.89 12.73 -21.07
N GLU A 167 1.27 11.98 -21.99
CA GLU A 167 1.96 11.05 -22.88
C GLU A 167 3.12 11.78 -23.57
N GLY A 168 4.30 11.70 -22.96
CA GLY A 168 5.35 12.60 -23.33
C GLY A 168 6.44 12.81 -22.31
N ASN A 169 7.04 11.72 -21.84
CA ASN A 169 8.51 11.73 -21.89
C ASN A 169 8.92 11.59 -23.36
N LYS A 170 8.62 12.63 -24.14
CA LYS A 170 9.05 12.78 -25.52
C LYS A 170 10.52 13.13 -25.40
N GLY A 171 11.40 12.12 -25.48
CA GLY A 171 12.85 12.29 -25.32
C GLY A 171 13.42 13.44 -26.13
N LEU A 172 14.66 13.85 -25.83
CA LEU A 172 15.38 15.05 -26.31
C LEU A 172 15.23 15.41 -27.82
N PHE A 173 14.76 14.51 -28.68
CA PHE A 173 14.62 14.68 -30.12
C PHE A 173 13.20 14.89 -30.63
N ASN A 174 12.16 14.87 -29.80
CA ASN A 174 10.77 14.99 -30.29
C ASN A 174 10.33 16.45 -30.52
N ILE A 175 11.04 17.43 -29.94
CA ILE A 175 10.82 18.85 -30.23
C ILE A 175 11.22 19.21 -31.66
N VAL A 176 12.01 18.35 -32.31
CA VAL A 176 12.59 18.64 -33.62
C VAL A 176 12.05 17.65 -34.64
N PRO A 177 11.65 18.10 -35.85
CA PRO A 177 11.24 17.18 -36.91
C PRO A 177 12.30 16.10 -37.18
N TRP A 178 11.87 14.90 -37.54
CA TRP A 178 12.74 13.72 -37.68
C TRP A 178 14.01 13.97 -38.52
N TYR A 179 13.89 14.80 -39.56
CA TYR A 179 15.01 15.16 -40.42
C TYR A 179 16.08 16.01 -39.71
N VAL A 180 15.69 16.84 -38.74
CA VAL A 180 16.65 17.65 -37.97
C VAL A 180 17.38 16.79 -36.95
N SER A 181 16.70 15.79 -36.36
CA SER A 181 17.36 14.82 -35.48
C SER A 181 18.44 14.03 -36.24
N LEU A 182 18.20 13.68 -37.51
CA LEU A 182 19.21 13.03 -38.36
C LEU A 182 20.42 13.95 -38.61
N ILE A 183 20.19 15.25 -38.81
CA ILE A 183 21.28 16.23 -39.00
C ILE A 183 22.11 16.37 -37.71
N ILE A 184 21.45 16.45 -36.55
CA ILE A 184 22.14 16.56 -35.25
C ILE A 184 23.00 15.33 -35.01
N VAL A 185 22.45 14.12 -35.19
CA VAL A 185 23.21 12.86 -35.03
C VAL A 185 24.36 12.77 -36.04
N ALA A 186 24.11 13.09 -37.31
CA ALA A 186 25.15 13.09 -38.33
C ALA A 186 26.27 14.10 -38.03
N SER A 187 25.93 15.27 -37.48
CA SER A 187 26.91 16.27 -37.07
C SER A 187 27.75 15.79 -35.89
N LEU A 188 27.15 15.11 -34.91
CA LEU A 188 27.81 14.60 -33.72
C LEU A 188 28.78 13.47 -34.10
N VAL A 189 28.34 12.56 -34.98
CA VAL A 189 29.19 11.51 -35.57
C VAL A 189 30.31 12.14 -36.42
N GLY A 190 30.02 13.18 -37.20
CA GLY A 190 31.01 13.90 -38.00
C GLY A 190 32.10 14.54 -37.13
N VAL A 191 31.71 15.21 -36.04
CA VAL A 191 32.64 15.78 -35.05
C VAL A 191 33.49 14.67 -34.42
N LEU A 192 32.87 13.55 -34.03
CA LEU A 192 33.58 12.42 -33.44
C LEU A 192 34.62 11.83 -34.40
N VAL A 193 34.29 11.70 -35.69
CA VAL A 193 35.20 11.22 -36.74
C VAL A 193 36.34 12.22 -36.97
N VAL A 194 36.05 13.52 -37.01
CA VAL A 194 37.07 14.57 -37.18
C VAL A 194 38.04 14.58 -35.99
N VAL A 195 37.53 14.53 -34.76
CA VAL A 195 38.35 14.47 -33.54
C VAL A 195 39.19 13.20 -33.54
N SER A 196 38.61 12.04 -33.83
CA SER A 196 39.33 10.77 -33.92
C SER A 196 40.44 10.79 -34.97
N ARG A 197 40.18 11.41 -36.14
CA ARG A 197 41.21 11.60 -37.18
C ARG A 197 42.30 12.59 -36.76
N LYS A 198 41.94 13.66 -36.06
CA LYS A 198 42.91 14.65 -35.56
C LYS A 198 43.83 14.03 -34.51
N VAL A 199 43.27 13.27 -33.55
CA VAL A 199 44.04 12.54 -32.53
C VAL A 199 44.98 11.52 -33.17
N LYS A 200 44.52 10.78 -34.20
CA LYS A 200 45.40 9.86 -34.95
C LYS A 200 46.54 10.58 -35.69
N ARG A 201 46.31 11.81 -36.17
CA ARG A 201 47.34 12.60 -36.86
C ARG A 201 48.31 13.31 -35.92
N SER A 202 47.89 13.65 -34.71
CA SER A 202 48.75 14.27 -33.69
C SER A 202 49.54 13.26 -32.87
N GLY A 203 49.45 11.97 -33.19
CA GLY A 203 50.12 10.89 -32.45
C GLY A 203 51.58 10.64 -32.83
N SER A 204 52.15 11.33 -33.82
CA SER A 204 53.59 11.27 -34.09
C SER A 204 54.31 12.36 -33.30
N SER A 205 54.72 12.04 -32.07
CA SER A 205 55.79 12.80 -31.44
C SER A 205 57.10 12.37 -32.10
N GLU A 206 57.76 13.29 -32.79
CA GLU A 206 59.14 13.12 -33.21
C GLU A 206 59.98 13.03 -31.93
N ASP A 207 60.55 11.85 -31.68
CA ASP A 207 61.50 11.61 -30.59
C ASP A 207 62.79 12.38 -30.92
N ASP A 208 62.83 13.67 -30.55
CA ASP A 208 64.04 14.47 -30.64
C ASP A 208 65.02 14.01 -29.55
N GLY A 209 65.70 12.89 -29.84
CA GLY A 209 66.69 12.25 -28.99
C GLY A 209 67.96 13.06 -28.70
N THR A 210 67.92 14.38 -28.90
CA THR A 210 69.07 15.27 -28.65
C THR A 210 68.79 16.39 -27.65
N GLN A 211 67.55 16.56 -27.18
CA GLN A 211 67.21 17.65 -26.26
C GLN A 211 67.11 17.22 -24.79
N LEU A 212 68.08 16.48 -24.25
CA LEU A 212 68.29 16.38 -22.79
C LEU A 212 69.78 16.15 -22.44
N VAL A 213 70.68 16.98 -22.96
CA VAL A 213 72.00 17.17 -22.32
C VAL A 213 71.88 18.36 -21.37
N THR A 214 71.43 18.12 -20.15
CA THR A 214 71.85 19.01 -19.05
C THR A 214 73.31 18.68 -18.79
N ALA A 215 74.16 19.71 -18.85
CA ALA A 215 75.61 19.58 -18.93
C ALA A 215 76.29 19.09 -17.64
N ASP A 216 75.57 18.47 -16.71
CA ASP A 216 76.16 18.03 -15.44
C ASP A 216 75.31 16.94 -14.78
N ALA A 217 75.59 15.67 -15.13
CA ALA A 217 75.12 14.51 -14.36
C ALA A 217 75.96 13.27 -14.68
N TYR A 218 77.25 13.32 -14.36
CA TYR A 218 78.03 12.10 -14.16
C TYR A 218 77.46 11.36 -12.93
N GLY A 219 76.98 10.13 -13.12
CA GLY A 219 76.60 9.27 -12.00
C GLY A 219 75.74 8.07 -12.42
N SER A 220 76.40 7.00 -12.87
CA SER A 220 75.88 5.63 -12.99
C SER A 220 74.56 5.44 -13.76
N LEU A 221 74.66 4.91 -14.99
CA LEU A 221 73.53 4.29 -15.69
C LEU A 221 73.00 3.10 -14.88
N PRO A 222 71.72 3.06 -14.46
CA PRO A 222 71.04 1.80 -14.20
C PRO A 222 70.68 1.20 -15.56
N ASP A 223 71.08 -0.05 -15.78
CA ASP A 223 70.83 -0.83 -16.98
C ASP A 223 69.33 -0.79 -17.38
N ALA A 224 69.08 -0.61 -18.67
CA ALA A 224 67.73 -0.54 -19.23
C ALA A 224 66.93 -1.83 -19.00
N GLY A 225 67.62 -2.95 -18.73
CA GLY A 225 67.02 -4.22 -18.29
C GLY A 225 66.25 -4.10 -16.99
N SER A 226 66.83 -3.48 -15.95
CA SER A 226 66.20 -3.40 -14.62
C SER A 226 64.93 -2.53 -14.60
N ARG A 227 64.87 -1.48 -15.43
CA ARG A 227 63.65 -0.65 -15.55
C ARG A 227 62.53 -1.38 -16.28
N ARG A 228 62.87 -2.22 -17.27
CA ARG A 228 61.90 -3.06 -17.98
C ARG A 228 61.35 -4.15 -17.06
N GLU A 229 62.21 -4.81 -16.28
CA GLU A 229 61.79 -5.83 -15.31
C GLU A 229 60.88 -5.25 -14.22
N GLN A 230 61.18 -4.04 -13.73
CA GLN A 230 60.33 -3.35 -12.76
C GLN A 230 59.01 -2.81 -13.35
N ALA A 231 58.93 -2.61 -14.67
CA ALA A 231 57.70 -2.25 -15.37
C ALA A 231 56.87 -3.48 -15.80
N LEU A 232 57.49 -4.66 -15.89
CA LEU A 232 56.83 -5.95 -16.16
C LEU A 232 56.39 -6.68 -14.90
N ASP A 233 56.88 -6.28 -13.72
CA ASP A 233 56.38 -6.70 -12.41
C ASP A 233 55.10 -5.95 -12.04
N ILE A 234 54.07 -6.08 -12.89
CA ILE A 234 52.68 -5.81 -12.50
C ILE A 234 52.17 -7.01 -11.70
N GLY A 235 52.79 -7.21 -10.53
CA GLY A 235 52.32 -8.18 -9.55
C GLY A 235 50.84 -7.98 -9.26
N LEU A 236 50.04 -8.97 -9.62
CA LEU A 236 48.70 -9.27 -9.11
C LEU A 236 47.89 -8.03 -8.68
N SER A 237 47.52 -7.17 -9.64
CA SER A 237 46.54 -6.11 -9.40
C SER A 237 45.20 -6.77 -9.08
N GLN A 238 44.88 -6.92 -7.80
CA GLN A 238 43.64 -7.48 -7.28
C GLN A 238 42.46 -6.50 -7.36
N ASP A 239 42.63 -5.37 -8.05
CA ASP A 239 41.56 -4.41 -8.36
C ASP A 239 41.72 -3.94 -9.81
N ASP A 240 41.11 -4.68 -10.73
CA ASP A 240 40.87 -4.25 -12.10
C ASP A 240 39.63 -3.35 -12.12
N MET A 241 39.82 -2.06 -11.87
CA MET A 241 38.75 -1.04 -11.86
C MET A 241 38.37 -0.58 -13.29
N THR A 242 38.69 -1.35 -14.32
CA THR A 242 38.50 -0.96 -15.73
C THR A 242 37.70 -1.96 -16.58
N SER A 243 37.16 -3.03 -15.99
CA SER A 243 36.13 -3.86 -16.63
C SER A 243 34.79 -3.58 -15.97
N GLY A 244 33.82 -3.04 -16.72
CA GLY A 244 32.46 -2.78 -16.26
C GLY A 244 31.62 -4.05 -16.05
N GLU A 245 32.23 -5.14 -15.62
CA GLU A 245 31.56 -6.38 -15.27
C GLU A 245 31.56 -6.57 -13.75
N VAL A 246 30.37 -6.78 -13.21
CA VAL A 246 30.15 -6.96 -11.77
C VAL A 246 30.53 -8.40 -11.43
N SER A 247 31.49 -8.61 -10.52
CA SER A 247 31.89 -9.96 -10.10
C SER A 247 30.79 -10.64 -9.27
N GLN A 248 30.69 -11.97 -9.33
CA GLN A 248 29.70 -12.73 -8.57
C GLN A 248 29.88 -12.58 -7.05
N GLU A 249 31.11 -12.30 -6.62
CA GLU A 249 31.47 -12.02 -5.23
C GLU A 249 30.93 -10.67 -4.75
N GLU A 250 30.93 -9.62 -5.60
CA GLU A 250 30.35 -8.33 -5.27
C GLU A 250 28.81 -8.42 -5.19
N ILE A 251 28.18 -9.19 -6.07
CA ILE A 251 26.75 -9.48 -6.02
C ILE A 251 26.40 -10.25 -4.75
N ALA A 252 27.21 -11.24 -4.36
CA ALA A 252 27.02 -12.00 -3.12
C ALA A 252 27.23 -11.14 -1.87
N ALA A 253 28.21 -10.24 -1.88
CA ALA A 253 28.45 -9.29 -0.79
C ALA A 253 27.31 -8.25 -0.67
N ALA A 254 26.79 -7.75 -1.79
CA ALA A 254 25.63 -6.86 -1.82
C ALA A 254 24.36 -7.56 -1.32
N LEU A 255 24.13 -8.82 -1.68
CA LEU A 255 22.99 -9.62 -1.21
C LEU A 255 23.11 -9.94 0.30
N ALA A 256 24.31 -10.29 0.76
CA ALA A 256 24.55 -10.53 2.19
C ALA A 256 24.33 -9.24 3.01
N LYS A 257 24.72 -8.09 2.48
CA LYS A 257 24.49 -6.78 3.11
C LYS A 257 23.01 -6.40 3.13
N SER A 258 22.27 -6.64 2.05
CA SER A 258 20.81 -6.36 2.02
C SER A 258 20.03 -7.27 2.97
N MET A 259 20.46 -8.52 3.17
CA MET A 259 19.84 -9.42 4.13
C MET A 259 20.17 -9.03 5.58
N ALA A 260 21.40 -8.57 5.86
CA ALA A 260 21.80 -8.17 7.22
C ALA A 260 21.07 -6.91 7.71
N GLU A 261 20.75 -5.96 6.83
CA GLU A 261 20.04 -4.72 7.18
C GLU A 261 18.53 -4.92 7.39
N GLN A 262 17.94 -6.03 6.93
CA GLN A 262 16.52 -6.37 7.16
C GLN A 262 16.24 -7.06 8.51
N PHE A 263 17.27 -7.47 9.27
CA PHE A 263 17.10 -8.20 10.53
C PHE A 263 17.66 -7.47 11.78
N THR A 264 17.98 -6.18 11.70
CA THR A 264 18.34 -5.39 12.88
C THR A 264 17.13 -4.65 13.45
N PRO A 265 16.58 -5.03 14.62
CA PRO A 265 15.61 -4.18 15.33
C PRO A 265 16.31 -2.92 15.88
N PRO A 266 15.59 -1.79 16.01
CA PRO A 266 16.18 -0.54 16.49
C PRO A 266 16.66 -0.65 17.96
N PRO A 267 17.71 0.09 18.36
CA PRO A 267 18.24 0.03 19.71
C PRO A 267 17.33 0.75 20.70
N SER A 268 16.86 0.02 21.72
CA SER A 268 16.22 0.59 22.91
C SER A 268 17.27 1.01 23.95
N PRO A 269 17.13 2.17 24.62
CA PRO A 269 18.09 2.63 25.62
C PRO A 269 17.76 2.12 27.04
N ASN A 270 18.83 1.71 27.73
CA ASN A 270 19.04 1.70 29.18
C ASN A 270 18.42 0.58 30.05
N ILE A 271 19.29 -0.22 30.68
CA ILE A 271 19.03 -1.00 31.91
C ILE A 271 20.13 -0.60 32.91
N PRO A 272 19.86 -0.43 34.23
CA PRO A 272 20.03 -1.54 35.20
C PRO A 272 19.13 -1.41 36.46
N PRO A 273 19.20 -2.31 37.50
CA PRO A 273 19.81 -3.64 37.60
C PRO A 273 18.88 -4.74 38.18
N ALA A 274 19.45 -5.95 38.19
CA ALA A 274 18.95 -7.27 38.61
C ALA A 274 18.25 -7.40 39.98
N GLY A 275 17.21 -8.25 40.00
CA GLY A 275 16.67 -8.85 41.22
C GLY A 275 15.63 -9.98 40.97
N LEU A 276 15.95 -11.18 41.48
CA LEU A 276 15.05 -12.33 41.79
C LEU A 276 14.69 -13.35 40.65
N PRO A 277 14.17 -14.58 40.96
CA PRO A 277 14.89 -15.81 41.32
C PRO A 277 14.44 -17.02 40.40
N PRO A 278 14.75 -18.31 40.68
CA PRO A 278 14.81 -19.36 39.65
C PRO A 278 13.45 -19.93 39.19
N ILE A 279 13.44 -20.36 37.92
CA ILE A 279 12.32 -20.96 37.17
C ILE A 279 11.84 -22.27 37.81
N GLY A 280 10.60 -22.26 38.30
CA GLY A 280 9.84 -23.42 38.72
C GLY A 280 9.08 -24.06 37.56
N LYS A 281 9.31 -25.38 37.43
CA LYS A 281 8.58 -26.43 36.70
C LYS A 281 7.13 -26.11 36.32
N VAL A 282 6.80 -26.27 35.03
CA VAL A 282 5.41 -26.43 34.54
C VAL A 282 5.00 -27.92 34.55
N PRO A 283 3.82 -28.29 35.09
CA PRO A 283 3.33 -29.67 35.02
C PRO A 283 2.55 -29.96 33.73
N ALA A 284 2.71 -31.19 33.24
CA ALA A 284 1.92 -31.79 32.17
C ALA A 284 0.47 -32.07 32.64
N GLY A 285 -0.51 -31.71 31.82
CA GLY A 285 -1.92 -31.96 32.09
C GLY A 285 -2.77 -31.83 30.82
N MET A 286 -2.77 -32.89 30.01
CA MET A 286 -3.61 -33.07 28.83
C MET A 286 -4.79 -33.99 29.22
N PRO A 287 -6.07 -33.59 29.05
CA PRO A 287 -7.18 -34.52 29.18
C PRO A 287 -7.53 -35.18 27.83
N PRO A 288 -8.05 -36.42 27.85
CA PRO A 288 -8.07 -37.30 26.69
C PRO A 288 -9.28 -37.13 25.77
N LEU A 289 -9.04 -37.53 24.52
CA LEU A 289 -9.97 -37.70 23.42
C LEU A 289 -11.01 -38.78 23.75
N GLY A 290 -12.31 -38.46 23.60
CA GLY A 290 -13.37 -39.44 23.45
C GLY A 290 -14.58 -39.24 24.35
N GLN A 291 -15.67 -38.73 23.78
CA GLN A 291 -17.04 -39.28 23.82
C GLN A 291 -18.03 -38.21 23.34
N VAL A 292 -18.68 -38.47 22.20
CA VAL A 292 -19.85 -37.72 21.71
C VAL A 292 -21.12 -38.27 22.38
N PRO A 293 -21.94 -37.45 23.06
CA PRO A 293 -23.21 -37.90 23.60
C PRO A 293 -24.28 -38.07 22.49
N LYS A 294 -24.95 -39.24 22.50
CA LYS A 294 -26.18 -39.52 21.74
C LYS A 294 -27.35 -38.71 22.31
N GLY A 295 -28.03 -37.93 21.48
CA GLY A 295 -29.29 -37.28 21.85
C GLY A 295 -29.80 -36.28 20.80
N LEU A 296 -30.13 -36.74 19.59
CA LEU A 296 -30.92 -35.92 18.64
C LEU A 296 -32.43 -36.16 18.86
N PRO A 297 -33.25 -35.10 18.98
CA PRO A 297 -34.71 -35.22 19.00
C PRO A 297 -35.31 -35.48 17.59
N PRO A 298 -36.59 -35.90 17.50
CA PRO A 298 -37.18 -36.49 16.28
C PRO A 298 -37.41 -35.49 15.13
N ALA A 299 -37.42 -36.03 13.91
CA ALA A 299 -37.65 -35.32 12.66
C ALA A 299 -39.03 -34.65 12.59
N LEU A 300 -39.05 -33.38 12.21
CA LEU A 300 -40.25 -32.65 11.78
C LEU A 300 -40.53 -32.90 10.28
N PRO A 301 -41.80 -32.86 9.85
CA PRO A 301 -42.25 -33.33 8.54
C PRO A 301 -41.74 -32.48 7.38
N GLN A 302 -41.33 -33.16 6.31
CA GLN A 302 -40.88 -32.57 5.05
C GLN A 302 -42.03 -31.81 4.38
N LYS A 303 -41.81 -30.52 4.08
CA LYS A 303 -42.66 -29.74 3.15
C LYS A 303 -42.36 -30.14 1.69
N PRO A 304 -43.34 -30.07 0.77
CA PRO A 304 -43.16 -30.49 -0.62
C PRO A 304 -42.08 -29.68 -1.36
N VAL A 305 -41.27 -30.40 -2.14
CA VAL A 305 -40.25 -29.85 -3.03
C VAL A 305 -40.90 -28.99 -4.11
N VAL A 306 -40.59 -27.69 -4.13
CA VAL A 306 -40.86 -26.82 -5.27
C VAL A 306 -39.79 -27.09 -6.32
N ASN A 307 -40.21 -27.48 -7.52
CA ASN A 307 -39.37 -27.66 -8.69
C ASN A 307 -38.86 -26.28 -9.15
N LEU A 308 -37.59 -25.98 -8.89
CA LEU A 308 -36.90 -24.82 -9.45
C LEU A 308 -36.35 -25.16 -10.86
N PRO A 309 -36.43 -24.25 -11.84
CA PRO A 309 -35.91 -24.46 -13.19
C PRO A 309 -34.36 -24.54 -13.19
N PRO A 310 -33.77 -25.21 -14.19
CA PRO A 310 -32.33 -25.48 -14.25
C PRO A 310 -31.50 -24.19 -14.37
N PRO A 311 -30.29 -24.13 -13.79
CA PRO A 311 -29.40 -22.98 -13.94
C PRO A 311 -28.86 -22.90 -15.38
N ALA A 312 -28.95 -21.69 -15.96
CA ALA A 312 -28.25 -21.30 -17.18
C ALA A 312 -26.74 -21.13 -16.91
N PRO A 313 -25.87 -21.26 -17.93
CA PRO A 313 -24.46 -21.63 -17.78
C PRO A 313 -23.59 -20.56 -17.13
N GLN A 314 -22.87 -20.95 -16.09
CA GLN A 314 -21.69 -20.26 -15.58
C GLN A 314 -20.45 -20.77 -16.32
N ASN A 315 -19.53 -19.85 -16.67
CA ASN A 315 -18.08 -20.03 -16.58
C ASN A 315 -17.36 -18.70 -16.93
N PRO A 316 -16.10 -18.50 -16.47
CA PRO A 316 -15.17 -19.49 -15.90
C PRO A 316 -14.81 -19.21 -14.43
N SER A 317 -15.09 -20.11 -13.49
CA SER A 317 -14.22 -21.21 -13.02
C SER A 317 -12.99 -20.74 -12.22
N THR A 318 -13.15 -20.63 -10.89
CA THR A 318 -12.02 -20.73 -9.95
C THR A 318 -11.69 -22.21 -9.80
N THR A 319 -10.95 -22.75 -10.77
CA THR A 319 -10.51 -24.14 -10.76
C THR A 319 -9.42 -24.27 -9.69
N ILE A 320 -9.78 -24.74 -8.50
CA ILE A 320 -8.80 -25.12 -7.48
C ILE A 320 -7.93 -26.22 -8.09
N PRO A 321 -6.61 -26.01 -8.25
CA PRO A 321 -5.74 -27.00 -8.86
C PRO A 321 -5.70 -28.27 -7.99
N PRO A 322 -5.79 -29.47 -8.58
CA PRO A 322 -5.82 -30.72 -7.82
C PRO A 322 -4.51 -30.87 -7.02
N LEU A 323 -4.64 -31.17 -5.73
CA LEU A 323 -3.49 -31.35 -4.84
C LEU A 323 -2.64 -32.54 -5.31
N PRO A 324 -1.30 -32.40 -5.43
CA PRO A 324 -0.42 -33.52 -5.74
C PRO A 324 -0.39 -34.52 -4.58
N ALA A 325 -0.17 -35.80 -4.88
CA ALA A 325 -0.19 -36.90 -3.90
C ALA A 325 0.84 -36.76 -2.76
N ALA A 326 1.85 -35.91 -2.92
CA ALA A 326 2.88 -35.61 -1.93
C ALA A 326 2.50 -34.47 -0.95
N GLY A 327 1.32 -33.84 -1.11
CA GLY A 327 0.91 -32.65 -0.36
C GLY A 327 1.41 -31.34 -0.95
N LEU A 328 1.11 -30.20 -0.30
CA LEU A 328 1.56 -28.89 -0.78
C LEU A 328 3.09 -28.80 -0.83
N PRO A 329 3.67 -27.97 -1.72
CA PRO A 329 5.10 -27.70 -1.75
C PRO A 329 5.60 -27.20 -0.39
N ALA A 330 6.84 -27.52 -0.02
CA ALA A 330 7.41 -27.14 1.27
C ALA A 330 7.31 -25.61 1.49
N GLY A 331 6.60 -25.20 2.54
CA GLY A 331 6.39 -23.79 2.91
C GLY A 331 5.16 -23.12 2.28
N TRP A 332 4.29 -23.82 1.53
CA TRP A 332 3.11 -23.23 0.91
C TRP A 332 1.84 -23.42 1.76
N THR A 333 1.00 -22.37 1.81
CA THR A 333 -0.34 -22.43 2.42
C THR A 333 -1.42 -22.79 1.39
N ILE A 334 -2.61 -23.19 1.87
CA ILE A 334 -3.74 -23.60 1.01
C ILE A 334 -4.27 -22.44 0.16
N GLU A 335 -4.21 -21.21 0.65
CA GLU A 335 -4.62 -20.01 -0.09
C GLU A 335 -3.63 -19.70 -1.22
N GLN A 336 -2.34 -19.86 -0.95
CA GLN A 336 -1.29 -19.68 -1.95
C GLN A 336 -1.36 -20.76 -3.05
N TRP A 337 -1.78 -21.97 -2.69
CA TRP A 337 -2.09 -23.03 -3.65
C TRP A 337 -3.31 -22.72 -4.51
N ASN A 338 -4.38 -22.17 -3.92
CA ASN A 338 -5.57 -21.79 -4.68
C ASN A 338 -5.28 -20.69 -5.70
N ALA A 339 -4.40 -19.74 -5.37
CA ALA A 339 -4.01 -18.65 -6.26
C ALA A 339 -2.98 -19.08 -7.32
N TYR A 340 -1.95 -19.85 -6.96
CA TYR A 340 -0.77 -20.08 -7.81
C TYR A 340 -0.49 -21.55 -8.14
N GLY A 341 -1.31 -22.49 -7.65
CA GLY A 341 -1.08 -23.93 -7.84
C GLY A 341 -1.17 -24.38 -9.30
N HIS A 342 -1.91 -23.66 -10.14
CA HIS A 342 -2.01 -23.95 -11.57
C HIS A 342 -0.67 -23.73 -12.30
N MET A 343 0.01 -22.61 -12.02
CA MET A 343 1.36 -22.32 -12.52
C MET A 343 2.41 -23.28 -11.97
N TRP A 344 2.26 -23.67 -10.70
CA TRP A 344 3.20 -24.62 -10.07
C TRP A 344 3.11 -26.01 -10.71
N LEU A 345 1.90 -26.50 -11.01
CA LEU A 345 1.69 -27.77 -11.69
C LEU A 345 2.25 -27.76 -13.12
N GLU A 346 2.04 -26.68 -13.88
CA GLU A 346 2.57 -26.55 -15.26
C GLU A 346 4.10 -26.58 -15.30
N LYS A 347 4.76 -25.98 -14.31
CA LYS A 347 6.22 -25.96 -14.21
C LYS A 347 6.83 -27.28 -13.75
N ASN A 348 6.10 -28.08 -12.96
CA ASN A 348 6.58 -29.36 -12.41
C ASN A 348 6.07 -30.62 -13.14
N GLN A 349 5.17 -30.47 -14.14
CA GLN A 349 4.73 -31.57 -15.01
C GLN A 349 5.64 -31.80 -16.24
N ARG A 350 6.83 -31.21 -16.28
CA ARG A 350 7.83 -31.46 -17.32
C ARG A 350 8.91 -32.43 -16.90
#